data_AF-A0A932X847-F1
#
_entry.id   AF-A0A932X847-F1
#
_cell.length_a   1.000
_cell.length_b   1.000
_cell.length_c   1.000
_cell.angle_alpha   90.00
_cell.angle_beta   90.00
_cell.angle_gamma   90.00
#
_symmetry.space_group_name_H-M   'P 1'
#
loop_
_entity.id
_entity.type
_entity.pdbx_description
1 polymer ?
#
loop_
_entity_poly.entity_id
_entity_poly.type
_entity_poly.pdbx_seq_one_letter_code
_entity_poly.pdbx_strand_id
1 'polypeptide(L)'
;MTHRERLLTAVRRGQPDRLPFSLGMTPPILAEFRRQTGASDPTTYYDFDVRGVGHAAPAKRADFSRYYEGRQFGGPVSLDPEWGYAAVATAAGTHFRHHESPFDGREFTVDDAASYPLPDYHDPGAWYNSASQPRR
;
A
#
# COMPACT_ATOMS: atom_id res chain seq x y z
N MET A 1 -11.23 -23.84 14.63
CA MET A 1 -11.70 -23.11 13.43
C MET A 1 -10.49 -22.76 12.55
N THR A 2 -10.65 -22.70 11.24
CA THR A 2 -9.63 -22.12 10.34
C THR A 2 -9.53 -20.60 10.56
N HIS A 3 -8.44 -19.96 10.11
CA HIS A 3 -8.30 -18.49 10.17
C HIS A 3 -9.49 -17.77 9.56
N ARG A 4 -9.94 -18.22 8.39
CA ARG A 4 -11.09 -17.66 7.68
C ARG A 4 -12.39 -17.85 8.46
N GLU A 5 -12.64 -19.04 8.97
CA GLU A 5 -13.83 -19.32 9.79
C GLU A 5 -13.86 -18.46 11.07
N ARG A 6 -12.72 -18.33 11.74
CA ARG A 6 -12.56 -17.52 12.95
C ARG A 6 -12.87 -16.05 12.67
N LEU A 7 -12.27 -15.49 11.61
CA LEU A 7 -12.50 -14.11 11.20
C LEU A 7 -13.97 -13.86 10.83
N LEU A 8 -14.55 -14.72 9.99
CA LEU A 8 -15.95 -14.57 9.57
C LEU A 8 -16.93 -14.73 10.74
N THR A 9 -16.64 -15.61 11.71
CA THR A 9 -17.45 -15.77 12.92
C THR A 9 -17.39 -14.51 13.78
N ALA A 10 -16.20 -13.95 13.99
CA ALA A 10 -16.02 -12.71 14.76
C ALA A 10 -16.73 -11.51 14.10
N VAL A 11 -16.58 -11.33 12.78
CA VAL A 11 -17.24 -10.23 12.02
C VAL A 11 -18.76 -10.37 12.05
N ARG A 12 -19.30 -11.60 12.11
CA ARG A 12 -20.73 -11.87 12.27
C ARG A 12 -21.21 -11.76 13.72
N ARG A 13 -20.38 -11.26 14.65
CA ARG A 13 -20.68 -11.13 16.08
C ARG A 13 -21.01 -12.48 16.76
N GLY A 14 -20.47 -13.58 16.22
CA GLY A 14 -20.53 -14.90 16.86
C GLY A 14 -19.43 -15.08 17.91
N GLN A 15 -19.35 -16.29 18.47
CA GLN A 15 -18.31 -16.69 19.42
C GLN A 15 -17.25 -17.56 18.71
N PRO A 16 -16.13 -16.98 18.26
CA PRO A 16 -15.02 -17.76 17.69
C PRO A 16 -14.29 -18.56 18.78
N ASP A 17 -13.48 -19.53 18.38
CA ASP A 17 -12.63 -20.33 19.28
C ASP A 17 -11.52 -19.50 19.98
N ARG A 18 -11.09 -18.40 19.36
CA ARG A 18 -10.30 -17.32 19.96
C ARG A 18 -10.50 -16.02 19.16
N LEU A 19 -10.06 -14.89 19.69
CA LEU A 19 -10.06 -13.63 18.93
C LEU A 19 -9.13 -13.73 17.70
N PRO A 20 -9.60 -13.33 16.50
CA PRO A 20 -8.71 -13.15 15.36
C PRO A 20 -7.61 -12.13 15.69
N PHE A 21 -6.39 -12.40 15.25
CA PHE A 21 -5.22 -11.59 15.56
C PHE A 21 -4.35 -11.32 14.34
N SER A 22 -3.88 -10.09 14.25
CA SER A 22 -2.84 -9.61 13.33
C SER A 22 -2.19 -8.36 13.91
N LEU A 23 -0.95 -8.08 13.55
CA LEU A 23 -0.28 -6.82 13.87
C LEU A 23 0.51 -6.30 12.67
N GLY A 24 0.81 -5.00 12.70
CA GLY A 24 1.77 -4.35 11.82
C GLY A 24 3.01 -3.95 12.62
N MET A 25 4.19 -4.09 12.02
CA MET A 25 5.45 -3.67 12.62
C MET A 25 6.01 -2.48 11.84
N THR A 26 6.47 -1.46 12.56
CA THR A 26 7.29 -0.40 11.96
C THR A 26 8.66 -0.96 11.55
N PRO A 27 9.40 -0.32 10.63
CA PRO A 27 10.67 -0.84 10.13
C PRO A 27 11.70 -1.20 11.24
N PRO A 28 11.89 -0.38 12.30
CA PRO A 28 12.81 -0.76 13.38
C PRO A 28 12.38 -2.00 14.15
N ILE A 29 11.08 -2.15 14.41
CA ILE A 29 10.53 -3.32 15.11
C ILE A 29 10.63 -4.57 14.23
N LEU A 30 10.42 -4.44 12.92
CA LEU A 30 10.58 -5.54 11.97
C LEU A 30 12.05 -5.99 11.86
N ALA A 31 13.01 -5.05 11.90
CA ALA A 31 14.43 -5.38 11.95
C ALA A 31 14.78 -6.15 13.23
N GLU A 32 14.24 -5.72 14.36
CA GLU A 32 14.44 -6.40 15.64
C GLU A 32 13.81 -7.79 15.68
N PHE A 33 12.59 -7.94 15.15
CA PHE A 33 11.93 -9.24 14.98
C PHE A 33 12.82 -10.21 14.19
N ARG A 34 13.38 -9.77 13.06
CA ARG A 34 14.29 -10.59 12.22
C ARG A 34 15.54 -10.98 13.00
N ARG A 35 16.13 -10.03 13.74
CA ARG A 35 17.34 -10.26 14.54
C ARG A 35 17.09 -11.27 15.66
N GLN A 36 15.96 -11.19 16.36
CA GLN A 36 15.65 -12.05 17.50
C GLN A 36 15.16 -13.44 17.10
N THR A 37 14.40 -13.55 16.01
CA THR A 37 13.70 -14.80 15.65
C THR A 37 14.36 -15.55 14.49
N GLY A 38 15.17 -14.86 13.67
CA GLY A 38 15.68 -15.38 12.40
C GLY A 38 14.62 -15.49 11.29
N ALA A 39 13.33 -15.22 11.59
CA ALA A 39 12.26 -15.27 10.61
C ALA A 39 12.17 -13.97 9.81
N SER A 40 11.78 -14.07 8.54
CA SER A 40 11.64 -12.92 7.64
C SER A 40 10.21 -12.35 7.60
N ASP A 41 9.22 -13.19 7.92
CA ASP A 41 7.79 -12.89 7.80
C ASP A 41 7.05 -13.12 9.13
N PRO A 42 6.66 -12.04 9.83
CA PRO A 42 5.85 -12.12 11.04
C PRO A 42 4.49 -12.78 10.84
N THR A 43 3.91 -12.67 9.64
CA THR A 43 2.55 -13.19 9.39
C THR A 43 2.52 -14.70 9.42
N THR A 44 3.58 -15.33 8.89
CA THR A 44 3.81 -16.78 9.00
C THR A 44 4.30 -17.16 10.39
N TYR A 45 5.25 -16.41 10.99
CA TYR A 45 5.83 -16.76 12.29
C TYR A 45 4.80 -16.78 13.44
N TYR A 46 3.91 -15.79 13.48
CA TYR A 46 2.86 -15.69 14.51
C TYR A 46 1.50 -16.27 14.07
N ASP A 47 1.44 -16.85 12.87
CA ASP A 47 0.24 -17.48 12.32
C ASP A 47 -1.02 -16.59 12.37
N PHE A 48 -0.92 -15.40 11.76
CA PHE A 48 -2.01 -14.42 11.81
C PHE A 48 -3.31 -14.94 11.18
N ASP A 49 -4.45 -14.43 11.63
CA ASP A 49 -5.76 -14.81 11.06
C ASP A 49 -6.10 -14.10 9.76
N VAL A 50 -5.37 -13.04 9.45
CA VAL A 50 -5.53 -12.24 8.25
C VAL A 50 -4.25 -12.31 7.42
N ARG A 51 -4.41 -12.58 6.12
CA ARG A 51 -3.37 -12.39 5.11
C ARG A 51 -3.81 -11.25 4.21
N GLY A 52 -3.04 -10.17 4.20
CA GLY A 52 -3.31 -9.03 3.32
C GLY A 52 -2.99 -9.39 1.88
N VAL A 53 -3.90 -9.01 0.98
CA VAL A 53 -3.62 -8.87 -0.45
C VAL A 53 -3.62 -7.38 -0.72
N GLY A 54 -2.67 -6.90 -1.50
CA GLY A 54 -2.60 -5.48 -1.84
C GLY A 54 -1.79 -5.26 -3.10
N HIS A 55 -1.64 -3.99 -3.43
CA HIS A 55 -0.91 -3.59 -4.63
C HIS A 55 0.59 -3.77 -4.43
N ALA A 56 1.20 -4.53 -5.34
CA ALA A 56 2.64 -4.56 -5.46
C ALA A 56 3.13 -3.25 -6.09
N ALA A 57 4.42 -2.97 -5.96
CA ALA A 57 5.00 -1.85 -6.71
C ALA A 57 4.76 -2.05 -8.22
N PRO A 58 4.40 -0.99 -8.96
CA PRO A 58 4.10 -1.13 -10.38
C PRO A 58 5.33 -1.63 -11.14
N ALA A 59 5.13 -2.61 -12.01
CA ALA A 59 6.20 -3.20 -12.82
C ALA A 59 6.79 -2.17 -13.81
N LYS A 60 5.96 -1.24 -14.28
CA LYS A 60 6.35 -0.10 -15.13
C LYS A 60 5.98 1.20 -14.43
N ARG A 61 6.94 2.11 -14.30
CA ARG A 61 6.70 3.45 -13.75
C ARG A 61 6.46 4.42 -14.88
N ALA A 62 5.34 5.12 -14.85
CA ALA A 62 5.11 6.26 -15.72
C ALA A 62 5.96 7.46 -15.24
N ASP A 63 6.31 8.33 -16.17
CA ASP A 63 6.95 9.60 -15.82
C ASP A 63 5.88 10.65 -15.51
N PHE A 64 5.69 10.91 -14.23
CA PHE A 64 4.76 11.93 -13.74
C PHE A 64 5.41 13.32 -13.58
N SER A 65 6.73 13.45 -13.77
CA SER A 65 7.43 14.71 -13.53
C SER A 65 6.91 15.86 -14.41
N ARG A 66 6.45 15.54 -15.63
CA ARG A 66 5.84 16.48 -16.59
C ARG A 66 4.66 17.27 -16.02
N TYR A 67 3.89 16.71 -15.09
CA TYR A 67 2.73 17.37 -14.50
C TYR A 67 3.10 18.44 -13.45
N TYR A 68 4.38 18.49 -13.07
CA TYR A 68 4.90 19.38 -12.03
C TYR A 68 5.99 20.31 -12.56
N GLU A 69 6.18 20.41 -13.87
CA GLU A 69 7.15 21.33 -14.48
C GLU A 69 6.92 22.76 -14.01
N GLY A 70 7.96 23.38 -13.44
CA GLY A 70 7.89 24.73 -12.89
C GLY A 70 7.11 24.88 -11.57
N ARG A 71 6.56 23.79 -11.00
CA ARG A 71 5.88 23.85 -9.70
C ARG A 71 6.87 24.01 -8.55
N GLN A 72 6.52 24.87 -7.60
CA GLN A 72 7.25 25.04 -6.35
C GLN A 72 6.53 24.32 -5.23
N PHE A 73 7.27 23.60 -4.39
CA PHE A 73 6.74 22.85 -3.26
C PHE A 73 7.24 23.42 -1.95
N GLY A 74 6.42 23.33 -0.90
CA GLY A 74 6.77 23.80 0.44
C GLY A 74 7.82 22.95 1.18
N GLY A 75 8.24 21.82 0.60
CA GLY A 75 9.20 20.91 1.21
C GLY A 75 9.68 19.81 0.24
N PRO A 76 10.50 18.85 0.74
CA PRO A 76 10.93 17.71 -0.06
C PRO A 76 9.76 16.90 -0.62
N VAL A 77 9.87 16.50 -1.89
CA VAL A 77 8.82 15.81 -2.62
C VAL A 77 9.25 14.41 -3.03
N SER A 78 8.34 13.46 -2.89
CA SER A 78 8.37 12.18 -3.59
C SER A 78 7.10 12.03 -4.42
N LEU A 79 7.25 11.68 -5.70
CA LEU A 79 6.11 11.35 -6.55
C LEU A 79 5.70 9.89 -6.32
N ASP A 80 4.40 9.67 -6.17
CA ASP A 80 3.84 8.33 -6.13
C ASP A 80 4.07 7.63 -7.49
N PRO A 81 4.67 6.43 -7.51
CA PRO A 81 5.05 5.77 -8.76
C PRO A 81 3.88 5.13 -9.52
N GLU A 82 2.70 5.03 -8.90
CA GLU A 82 1.50 4.41 -9.47
C GLU A 82 0.49 5.47 -9.90
N TRP A 83 0.23 6.45 -9.04
CA TRP A 83 -0.82 7.47 -9.23
C TRP A 83 -0.29 8.86 -9.53
N GLY A 84 1.02 9.11 -9.36
CA GLY A 84 1.65 10.36 -9.75
C GLY A 84 1.38 11.57 -8.85
N TYR A 85 0.66 11.45 -7.74
CA TYR A 85 0.50 12.56 -6.79
C TYR A 85 1.83 12.88 -6.10
N ALA A 86 2.04 14.16 -5.79
CA ALA A 86 3.23 14.61 -5.07
C ALA A 86 2.99 14.52 -3.57
N ALA A 87 3.78 13.70 -2.87
CA ALA A 87 3.81 13.66 -1.42
C ALA A 87 4.87 14.62 -0.90
N VAL A 88 4.42 15.76 -0.36
CA VAL A 88 5.27 16.84 0.16
C VAL A 88 5.45 16.66 1.67
N ALA A 89 6.70 16.60 2.11
CA ALA A 89 7.02 16.52 3.53
C ALA A 89 6.70 17.86 4.24
N THR A 90 5.88 17.79 5.29
CA THR A 90 5.48 18.96 6.08
C THR A 90 6.48 19.30 7.18
N ALA A 91 7.26 18.32 7.64
CA ALA A 91 8.37 18.48 8.56
C ALA A 91 9.32 17.27 8.49
N ALA A 92 10.61 17.50 8.76
CA ALA A 92 11.62 16.44 8.79
C ALA A 92 11.28 15.36 9.84
N GLY A 93 11.44 14.10 9.46
CA GLY A 93 11.25 12.95 10.37
C GLY A 93 9.79 12.57 10.66
N THR A 94 8.81 13.25 10.07
CA THR A 94 7.38 12.93 10.27
C THR A 94 6.83 11.99 9.17
N HIS A 95 5.82 11.20 9.54
CA HIS A 95 5.04 10.39 8.60
C HIS A 95 3.93 11.19 7.89
N PHE A 96 3.70 12.44 8.30
CA PHE A 96 2.68 13.29 7.70
C PHE A 96 3.19 13.85 6.36
N ARG A 97 2.30 13.80 5.38
CA ARG A 97 2.53 14.29 4.02
C ARG A 97 1.34 15.13 3.60
N HIS A 98 1.62 16.24 2.93
CA HIS A 98 0.62 16.95 2.13
C HIS A 98 0.64 16.34 0.73
N HIS A 99 -0.54 16.00 0.20
CA HIS A 99 -0.65 15.43 -1.13
C HIS A 99 -1.16 16.48 -2.11
N GLU A 100 -0.37 16.75 -3.14
CA GLU A 100 -0.73 17.66 -4.23
C GLU A 100 -1.06 16.88 -5.50
N SER A 101 -2.12 17.32 -6.19
CA SER A 101 -2.58 16.70 -7.42
C SER A 101 -1.68 17.07 -8.61
N PRO A 102 -1.43 16.16 -9.57
CA PRO A 102 -0.77 16.51 -10.84
C PRO A 102 -1.47 17.65 -11.58
N PHE A 103 -2.79 17.77 -11.41
CA PHE A 103 -3.60 18.78 -12.10
C PHE A 103 -3.88 20.03 -11.27
N ASP A 104 -3.24 20.20 -10.11
CA ASP A 104 -3.45 21.37 -9.28
C ASP A 104 -3.07 22.69 -10.00
N GLY A 105 -3.86 23.73 -9.77
CA GLY A 105 -3.65 25.05 -10.38
C GLY A 105 -3.95 25.18 -11.88
N ARG A 106 -4.56 24.16 -12.52
CA ARG A 106 -5.03 24.25 -13.92
C ARG A 106 -6.40 23.58 -14.09
N GLU A 107 -7.07 23.92 -15.18
CA GLU A 107 -8.32 23.26 -15.57
C GLU A 107 -8.04 21.82 -16.02
N PHE A 108 -8.89 20.89 -15.58
CA PHE A 108 -8.83 19.49 -15.97
C PHE A 108 -9.68 19.24 -17.21
N THR A 109 -9.11 18.61 -18.22
CA THR A 109 -9.75 18.43 -19.53
C THR A 109 -10.08 16.96 -19.83
N VAL A 110 -10.87 16.72 -20.89
CA VAL A 110 -11.14 15.36 -21.37
C VAL A 110 -9.87 14.69 -21.91
N ASP A 111 -8.98 15.47 -22.54
CA ASP A 111 -7.69 14.95 -23.04
C ASP A 111 -6.78 14.50 -21.90
N ASP A 112 -6.80 15.21 -20.77
CA ASP A 112 -6.13 14.77 -19.55
C ASP A 112 -6.66 13.43 -19.06
N ALA A 113 -7.98 13.26 -19.00
CA ALA A 113 -8.59 11.99 -18.59
C ALA A 113 -8.21 10.84 -19.52
N ALA A 114 -8.09 11.10 -20.83
CA ALA A 114 -7.76 10.09 -21.83
C ALA A 114 -6.27 9.72 -21.86
N SER A 115 -5.38 10.68 -21.56
CA SER A 115 -3.93 10.53 -21.71
C SER A 115 -3.19 10.30 -20.39
N TYR A 116 -3.85 10.45 -19.24
CA TYR A 116 -3.24 10.21 -17.94
C TYR A 116 -2.85 8.73 -17.78
N PRO A 117 -1.60 8.43 -17.38
CA PRO A 117 -1.15 7.05 -17.27
C PRO A 117 -1.68 6.41 -15.98
N LEU A 118 -2.94 5.97 -16.03
CA LEU A 118 -3.60 5.28 -14.92
C LEU A 118 -2.96 3.91 -14.64
N PRO A 119 -3.04 3.41 -13.39
CA PRO A 119 -2.56 2.08 -13.04
C PRO A 119 -3.25 0.97 -13.85
N ASP A 120 -2.47 -0.02 -14.29
CA ASP A 120 -3.01 -1.23 -14.92
C ASP A 120 -3.34 -2.29 -13.87
N TYR A 121 -4.60 -2.32 -13.42
CA TYR A 121 -5.08 -3.31 -12.44
C TYR A 121 -5.20 -4.73 -12.99
N HIS A 122 -5.08 -4.91 -14.30
CA HIS A 122 -5.11 -6.21 -14.94
C HIS A 122 -3.74 -6.87 -15.01
N ASP A 123 -2.65 -6.15 -14.67
CA ASP A 123 -1.32 -6.73 -14.53
C ASP A 123 -1.31 -7.73 -13.36
N PRO A 124 -1.08 -9.04 -13.60
CA PRO A 124 -0.97 -10.03 -12.53
C PRO A 124 0.14 -9.71 -11.52
N GLY A 125 1.17 -8.97 -11.95
CA GLY A 125 2.26 -8.49 -11.12
C GLY A 125 1.89 -7.31 -10.22
N ALA A 126 0.73 -6.67 -10.43
CA ALA A 126 0.26 -5.54 -9.63
C ALA A 126 -0.24 -5.95 -8.24
N TRP A 127 -0.26 -7.23 -7.89
CA TRP A 127 -0.80 -7.74 -6.63
C TRP A 127 0.23 -8.59 -5.88
N TYR A 128 0.57 -8.22 -4.65
CA TYR A 128 1.32 -9.13 -3.76
C TYR A 128 0.37 -10.06 -2.99
N ASN A 129 0.86 -11.23 -2.60
CA ASN A 129 0.10 -12.30 -1.94
C ASN A 129 -1.11 -12.85 -2.74
N SER A 130 -1.21 -12.54 -4.04
CA SER A 130 -2.25 -13.06 -4.95
C SER A 130 -1.99 -14.50 -5.40
N ALA A 131 -0.74 -14.96 -5.36
CA ALA A 131 -0.29 -16.23 -5.96
C ALA A 131 -0.23 -17.44 -5.00
N SER A 132 -1.01 -17.47 -3.91
CA SER A 132 -0.94 -18.60 -2.95
C SER A 132 -2.27 -19.10 -2.39
N GLN A 133 -3.42 -18.66 -2.91
CA GLN A 133 -4.70 -19.26 -2.54
C GLN A 133 -5.15 -20.21 -3.66
N PRO A 134 -5.15 -21.54 -3.44
CA PRO A 134 -5.90 -22.41 -4.33
C PRO A 134 -7.35 -21.93 -4.33
N ARG A 135 -7.87 -21.61 -5.51
CA ARG A 135 -9.30 -21.35 -5.72
C ARG A 135 -10.04 -22.58 -5.18
N ARG A 136 -10.77 -22.41 -4.08
CA ARG A 136 -11.71 -23.41 -3.59
C ARG A 136 -13.02 -23.30 -4.37
#